data_AF-B7X333-F1
#
_entry.id   AF-B7X333-F1
#
_cell.length_a   1.000
_cell.length_b   1.000
_cell.length_c   1.000
_cell.angle_alpha   90.00
_cell.angle_beta   90.00
_cell.angle_gamma   90.00
#
_symmetry.space_group_name_H-M   'P 1'
#
loop_
_entity.id
_entity.type
_entity.pdbx_description
1 polymer ?
#
loop_
_entity_poly.entity_id
_entity_poly.type
_entity_poly.pdbx_seq_one_letter_code
_entity_poly.pdbx_strand_id
1 'polypeptide(L)'
;MKIFKDLPALVQALPELAPSDWLDLPTDAAAQLVAPNQSPAADLLKQPAVRFVVRDANEVPRMGHKPWMPVAVLAQMHWPSSADAVAWSCFLQAEFGRSQRFVESHDVWVQADVPKPYWLTINATAEQRLAYWYQGLQAHAWMDEEPAQAKPFSLAELRLCEWRLGCNLSQSLRDYLLQLGVLDWAERLLSPRFDLMAPDADMDAIGPVQVVFPGIADIVEMSAPQQAQALKAKLSELVVFGDYLGNGNLWCFDRRDGSVWYLDHDCSPLLNRMFDDAGDYLDALALMSLCRSHAVAQGRGDGDEQAEVLLGERFGQALVRKWMY
;
A
#
# COMPACT_ATOMS: atom_id res chain seq x y z
N MET A 1 0.59 -26.87 -18.17
CA MET A 1 -0.58 -25.96 -18.25
C MET A 1 -1.92 -26.69 -18.11
N LYS A 2 -2.80 -26.22 -17.21
CA LYS A 2 -4.19 -26.68 -17.04
C LYS A 2 -5.15 -25.51 -17.31
N ILE A 3 -6.33 -25.76 -17.88
CA ILE A 3 -7.34 -24.72 -18.17
C ILE A 3 -8.65 -25.09 -17.48
N PHE A 4 -9.21 -24.15 -16.72
CA PHE A 4 -10.49 -24.29 -16.05
C PHE A 4 -11.54 -23.38 -16.70
N LYS A 5 -12.76 -23.93 -16.84
CA LYS A 5 -13.88 -23.26 -17.53
C LYS A 5 -14.58 -22.22 -16.66
N ASP A 6 -14.45 -22.36 -15.35
CA ASP A 6 -15.06 -21.49 -14.36
C ASP A 6 -14.25 -21.52 -13.05
N LEU A 7 -14.55 -20.57 -12.16
CA LEU A 7 -13.86 -20.42 -10.89
C LEU A 7 -14.15 -21.59 -9.92
N PRO A 8 -15.39 -22.11 -9.78
CA PRO A 8 -15.64 -23.28 -8.94
C PRO A 8 -14.80 -24.51 -9.31
N ALA A 9 -14.64 -24.81 -10.61
CA ALA A 9 -13.80 -25.92 -11.05
C ALA A 9 -12.32 -25.70 -10.74
N LEU A 10 -11.82 -24.45 -10.86
CA LEU A 10 -10.47 -24.10 -10.42
C LEU A 10 -10.31 -24.32 -8.91
N VAL A 11 -11.26 -23.82 -8.12
CA VAL A 11 -11.21 -23.90 -6.65
C VAL A 11 -11.20 -25.34 -6.16
N GLN A 12 -12.01 -26.22 -6.76
CA GLN A 12 -12.00 -27.65 -6.45
C GLN A 12 -10.65 -28.32 -6.75
N ALA A 13 -9.92 -27.82 -7.75
CA ALA A 13 -8.63 -28.35 -8.15
C ALA A 13 -7.45 -27.77 -7.37
N LEU A 14 -7.61 -26.65 -6.64
CA LEU A 14 -6.51 -25.98 -5.90
C LEU A 14 -5.65 -26.94 -5.06
N PRO A 15 -6.20 -27.93 -4.32
CA PRO A 15 -5.38 -28.86 -3.53
C PRO A 15 -4.45 -29.76 -4.36
N GLU A 16 -4.70 -29.91 -5.66
CA GLU A 16 -3.94 -30.75 -6.59
C GLU A 16 -2.96 -29.94 -7.47
N LEU A 17 -2.91 -28.62 -7.30
CA LEU A 17 -2.04 -27.71 -8.05
C LEU A 17 -0.77 -27.41 -7.25
N ALA A 18 0.34 -27.13 -7.94
CA ALA A 18 1.57 -26.79 -7.23
C ALA A 18 1.43 -25.37 -6.64
N PRO A 19 1.82 -25.13 -5.38
CA PRO A 19 1.72 -23.79 -4.77
C PRO A 19 2.51 -22.70 -5.51
N SER A 20 3.60 -23.11 -6.19
CA SER A 20 4.42 -22.23 -7.03
C SER A 20 3.77 -21.86 -8.36
N ASP A 21 2.75 -22.61 -8.82
CA ASP A 21 2.07 -22.32 -10.08
C ASP A 21 1.38 -20.96 -10.03
N TRP A 22 1.27 -20.36 -11.19
CA TRP A 22 0.56 -19.11 -11.39
C TRP A 22 -0.77 -19.33 -12.06
N LEU A 23 -1.77 -18.58 -11.60
CA LEU A 23 -3.00 -18.39 -12.32
C LEU A 23 -2.88 -17.16 -13.21
N ASP A 24 -3.07 -17.35 -14.51
CA ASP A 24 -3.17 -16.29 -15.50
C ASP A 24 -4.65 -16.05 -15.86
N LEU A 25 -5.01 -14.79 -16.06
CA LEU A 25 -6.33 -14.35 -16.54
C LEU A 25 -6.25 -13.75 -17.94
N PRO A 26 -7.35 -13.73 -18.72
CA PRO A 26 -7.42 -12.95 -19.94
C PRO A 26 -7.06 -11.48 -19.67
N THR A 27 -6.28 -10.86 -20.55
CA THR A 27 -5.75 -9.50 -20.35
C THR A 27 -6.84 -8.48 -19.98
N ASP A 28 -7.98 -8.53 -20.65
CA ASP A 28 -9.09 -7.59 -20.41
C ASP A 28 -9.74 -7.82 -19.04
N ALA A 29 -9.83 -9.08 -18.59
CA ALA A 29 -10.36 -9.41 -17.29
C ALA A 29 -9.39 -8.95 -16.18
N ALA A 30 -8.09 -9.19 -16.35
CA ALA A 30 -7.07 -8.69 -15.44
C ALA A 30 -7.08 -7.16 -15.36
N ALA A 31 -7.20 -6.46 -16.49
CA ALA A 31 -7.26 -5.00 -16.52
C ALA A 31 -8.50 -4.45 -15.78
N GLN A 32 -9.67 -5.08 -15.93
CA GLN A 32 -10.89 -4.68 -15.23
C GLN A 32 -10.83 -4.93 -13.72
N LEU A 33 -10.25 -6.06 -13.28
CA LEU A 33 -10.03 -6.31 -11.86
C LEU A 33 -9.10 -5.28 -11.21
N VAL A 34 -8.19 -4.73 -12.02
CA VAL A 34 -7.14 -3.81 -11.57
C VAL A 34 -7.56 -2.35 -11.70
N ALA A 35 -8.68 -2.02 -12.36
CA ALA A 35 -9.15 -0.65 -12.52
C ALA A 35 -9.44 0.01 -11.16
N PRO A 36 -8.90 1.22 -10.87
CA PRO A 36 -9.01 1.87 -9.55
C PRO A 36 -10.37 2.56 -9.29
N ASN A 37 -11.11 2.92 -10.34
CA ASN A 37 -12.31 3.77 -10.23
C ASN A 37 -13.61 3.06 -10.62
N GLN A 38 -13.54 1.77 -10.84
CA GLN A 38 -14.71 0.92 -10.98
C GLN A 38 -14.56 -0.12 -9.88
N SER A 39 -15.63 -0.41 -9.13
CA SER A 39 -15.64 -1.66 -8.38
C SER A 39 -15.25 -2.74 -9.38
N PRO A 40 -14.09 -3.41 -9.24
CA PRO A 40 -13.84 -4.58 -10.05
C PRO A 40 -15.01 -5.49 -9.71
N ALA A 41 -15.87 -5.71 -10.69
CA ALA A 41 -17.03 -6.54 -10.43
C ALA A 41 -16.42 -7.89 -10.10
N ALA A 42 -16.45 -8.29 -8.84
CA ALA A 42 -16.23 -9.67 -8.43
C ALA A 42 -17.04 -10.63 -9.33
N ASP A 43 -18.15 -10.12 -9.88
CA ASP A 43 -18.97 -10.74 -10.93
C ASP A 43 -18.24 -11.06 -12.25
N LEU A 44 -17.18 -10.34 -12.60
CA LEU A 44 -16.32 -10.67 -13.74
C LEU A 44 -15.78 -12.10 -13.62
N LEU A 45 -15.36 -12.50 -12.41
CA LEU A 45 -14.84 -13.84 -12.15
C LEU A 45 -15.91 -14.93 -12.27
N LYS A 46 -17.20 -14.56 -12.28
CA LYS A 46 -18.34 -15.45 -12.49
C LYS A 46 -18.75 -15.56 -13.95
N GLN A 47 -18.18 -14.76 -14.86
CA GLN A 47 -18.59 -14.75 -16.26
C GLN A 47 -18.19 -16.06 -16.97
N PRO A 48 -19.12 -16.72 -17.69
CA PRO A 48 -18.83 -17.97 -18.40
C PRO A 48 -17.79 -17.86 -19.52
N ALA A 49 -17.42 -16.64 -19.91
CA ALA A 49 -16.38 -16.38 -20.90
C ALA A 49 -14.97 -16.36 -20.30
N VAL A 50 -14.84 -16.12 -18.99
CA VAL A 50 -13.53 -16.09 -18.32
C VAL A 50 -12.97 -17.50 -18.22
N ARG A 51 -11.72 -17.67 -18.66
CA ARG A 51 -10.96 -18.91 -18.56
C ARG A 51 -9.80 -18.68 -17.62
N PHE A 52 -9.57 -19.67 -16.77
CA PHE A 52 -8.53 -19.64 -15.76
C PHE A 52 -7.41 -20.57 -16.21
N VAL A 53 -6.23 -20.01 -16.48
CA VAL A 53 -5.10 -20.77 -17.02
C VAL A 53 -4.07 -20.93 -15.91
N VAL A 54 -3.85 -22.17 -15.48
CA VAL A 54 -2.79 -22.49 -14.51
C VAL A 54 -1.52 -22.88 -15.26
N ARG A 55 -0.45 -22.16 -14.96
CA ARG A 55 0.85 -22.19 -15.60
C ARG A 55 1.93 -22.50 -14.56
N ASP A 56 2.93 -23.29 -14.96
CA ASP A 56 4.11 -23.53 -14.12
C ASP A 56 4.89 -22.23 -13.91
N ALA A 57 5.47 -22.03 -12.73
CA ALA A 57 6.21 -20.80 -12.39
C ALA A 57 7.30 -20.43 -13.41
N ASN A 58 7.92 -21.43 -14.04
CA ASN A 58 9.04 -21.27 -14.96
C ASN A 58 8.59 -21.09 -16.43
N GLU A 59 7.30 -21.26 -16.73
CA GLU A 59 6.76 -21.05 -18.08
C GLU A 59 6.53 -19.55 -18.33
N VAL A 60 6.81 -19.05 -19.54
CA VAL A 60 6.53 -17.65 -19.92
C VAL A 60 5.01 -17.43 -20.07
N PRO A 61 4.45 -16.28 -19.64
CA PRO A 61 3.04 -15.96 -19.86
C PRO A 61 2.66 -16.02 -21.34
N ARG A 62 1.44 -16.48 -21.62
CA ARG A 62 0.93 -16.64 -22.99
C ARG A 62 0.35 -15.35 -23.54
N MET A 63 0.44 -15.15 -24.86
CA MET A 63 -0.27 -14.05 -25.52
C MET A 63 -1.77 -14.07 -25.17
N GLY A 64 -2.28 -12.90 -24.79
CA GLY A 64 -3.69 -12.69 -24.41
C GLY A 64 -4.04 -13.04 -22.97
N HIS A 65 -3.10 -13.57 -22.18
CA HIS A 65 -3.26 -13.76 -20.74
C HIS A 65 -2.16 -13.05 -19.96
N LYS A 66 -2.47 -12.62 -18.74
CA LYS A 66 -1.51 -12.00 -17.81
C LYS A 66 -1.46 -12.78 -16.51
N PRO A 67 -0.28 -12.91 -15.88
CA PRO A 67 -0.17 -13.39 -14.51
C PRO A 67 -1.10 -12.59 -13.63
N TRP A 68 -1.88 -13.30 -12.82
CA TRP A 68 -2.83 -12.67 -11.91
C TRP A 68 -2.48 -12.97 -10.46
N MET A 69 -2.40 -14.26 -10.08
CA MET A 69 -2.15 -14.63 -8.69
C MET A 69 -1.51 -16.02 -8.57
N PRO A 70 -0.59 -16.26 -7.61
CA PRO A 70 -0.09 -17.59 -7.32
C PRO A 70 -1.18 -18.52 -6.79
N VAL A 71 -1.09 -19.80 -7.11
CA VAL A 71 -1.95 -20.85 -6.55
C VAL A 71 -1.87 -20.86 -5.03
N ALA A 72 -0.70 -20.63 -4.44
CA ALA A 72 -0.53 -20.52 -2.99
C ALA A 72 -1.46 -19.48 -2.35
N VAL A 73 -1.62 -18.31 -2.97
CA VAL A 73 -2.46 -17.23 -2.43
C VAL A 73 -3.94 -17.61 -2.53
N LEU A 74 -4.36 -18.16 -3.67
CA LEU A 74 -5.73 -18.65 -3.85
C LEU A 74 -6.08 -19.76 -2.86
N ALA A 75 -5.16 -20.71 -2.63
CA ALA A 75 -5.37 -21.85 -1.75
C ALA A 75 -5.50 -21.45 -0.27
N GLN A 76 -4.98 -20.29 0.12
CA GLN A 76 -5.12 -19.76 1.49
C GLN A 76 -6.47 -19.07 1.75
N MET A 77 -7.26 -18.82 0.70
CA MET A 77 -8.56 -18.18 0.88
C MET A 77 -9.63 -19.19 1.31
N HIS A 78 -10.58 -18.72 2.13
CA HIS A 78 -11.67 -19.55 2.67
C HIS A 78 -12.84 -19.64 1.69
N TRP A 79 -12.66 -20.38 0.60
CA TRP A 79 -13.66 -20.51 -0.45
C TRP A 79 -14.96 -21.15 0.06
N PRO A 80 -16.13 -20.57 -0.26
CA PRO A 80 -17.42 -21.16 0.09
C PRO A 80 -17.75 -22.40 -0.74
N SER A 81 -18.71 -23.21 -0.26
CA SER A 81 -19.22 -24.37 -0.99
C SER A 81 -19.78 -23.96 -2.36
N SER A 82 -19.43 -24.70 -3.43
CA SER A 82 -19.87 -24.41 -4.81
C SER A 82 -21.40 -24.42 -5.01
N ALA A 83 -22.16 -24.96 -4.05
CA ALA A 83 -23.61 -24.97 -4.09
C ALA A 83 -24.27 -23.67 -3.60
N ASP A 84 -23.54 -22.77 -2.92
CA ASP A 84 -24.08 -21.57 -2.31
C ASP A 84 -23.71 -20.29 -3.09
N ALA A 85 -24.53 -19.95 -4.09
CA ALA A 85 -24.29 -18.80 -4.96
C ALA A 85 -24.24 -17.45 -4.20
N VAL A 86 -24.94 -17.34 -3.07
CA VAL A 86 -24.96 -16.10 -2.26
C VAL A 86 -23.64 -15.99 -1.50
N ALA A 87 -23.22 -17.05 -0.80
CA ALA A 87 -21.93 -17.07 -0.11
C ALA A 87 -20.77 -16.81 -1.07
N TRP A 88 -20.81 -17.38 -2.27
CA TRP A 88 -19.84 -17.09 -3.34
C TRP A 88 -19.80 -15.62 -3.70
N SER A 89 -20.95 -14.99 -3.92
CA SER A 89 -21.00 -13.59 -4.31
C SER A 89 -20.49 -12.67 -3.20
N CYS A 90 -20.88 -12.92 -1.95
CA CYS A 90 -20.36 -12.19 -0.78
C CYS A 90 -18.86 -12.36 -0.61
N PHE A 91 -18.36 -13.60 -0.75
CA PHE A 91 -16.94 -13.90 -0.65
C PHE A 91 -16.12 -13.19 -1.74
N LEU A 92 -16.56 -13.26 -3.00
CA LEU A 92 -15.83 -12.60 -4.09
C LEU A 92 -15.81 -11.08 -3.90
N GLN A 93 -16.91 -10.49 -3.46
CA GLN A 93 -16.95 -9.05 -3.15
C GLN A 93 -16.04 -8.69 -1.97
N ALA A 94 -15.94 -9.54 -0.96
CA ALA A 94 -15.07 -9.29 0.20
C ALA A 94 -13.58 -9.43 -0.14
N GLU A 95 -13.20 -10.42 -0.95
CA GLU A 95 -11.80 -10.67 -1.29
C GLU A 95 -11.31 -9.81 -2.47
N PHE A 96 -12.11 -9.66 -3.52
CA PHE A 96 -11.71 -8.99 -4.77
C PHE A 96 -12.36 -7.64 -4.99
N GLY A 97 -13.45 -7.34 -4.28
CA GLY A 97 -14.10 -6.03 -4.35
C GLY A 97 -13.25 -4.95 -3.68
N ARG A 98 -13.55 -3.69 -4.00
CA ARG A 98 -12.94 -2.50 -3.40
C ARG A 98 -13.91 -1.81 -2.47
N SER A 99 -13.43 -1.29 -1.35
CA SER A 99 -14.26 -0.49 -0.43
C SER A 99 -14.95 0.65 -1.18
N GLN A 100 -16.23 0.87 -0.90
CA GLN A 100 -16.99 2.01 -1.45
C GLN A 100 -17.14 3.14 -0.43
N ARG A 101 -16.56 2.99 0.77
CA ARG A 101 -16.81 3.87 1.92
C ARG A 101 -16.48 5.35 1.67
N PHE A 102 -15.43 5.63 0.88
CA PHE A 102 -14.92 6.98 0.60
C PHE A 102 -14.80 7.28 -0.89
N VAL A 103 -15.45 6.47 -1.74
CA VAL A 103 -15.36 6.59 -3.21
C VAL A 103 -16.29 7.69 -3.73
N GLU A 104 -17.37 8.00 -3.02
CA GLU A 104 -18.23 9.13 -3.36
C GLU A 104 -17.45 10.44 -3.22
N SER A 105 -17.33 11.15 -4.35
CA SER A 105 -16.69 12.46 -4.40
C SER A 105 -17.49 13.45 -3.55
N HIS A 106 -16.81 14.09 -2.61
CA HIS A 106 -17.37 15.23 -1.91
C HIS A 106 -17.07 16.50 -2.72
N ASP A 107 -17.86 17.54 -2.50
CA ASP A 107 -17.54 18.86 -3.05
C ASP A 107 -16.19 19.35 -2.51
N VAL A 108 -15.43 20.05 -3.34
CA VAL A 108 -14.20 20.74 -2.92
C VAL A 108 -14.58 21.75 -1.85
N TRP A 109 -13.85 21.73 -0.72
CA TRP A 109 -14.13 22.67 0.37
C TRP A 109 -14.04 24.11 -0.11
N VAL A 110 -14.97 24.95 0.34
CA VAL A 110 -14.74 26.40 0.29
C VAL A 110 -13.72 26.77 1.36
N GLN A 111 -13.01 27.88 1.16
CA GLN A 111 -11.95 28.34 2.06
C GLN A 111 -12.37 28.41 3.54
N ALA A 112 -13.63 28.77 3.83
CA ALA A 112 -14.16 28.84 5.19
C ALA A 112 -14.34 27.48 5.87
N ASP A 113 -14.45 26.40 5.08
CA ASP A 113 -14.71 25.04 5.55
C ASP A 113 -13.41 24.23 5.76
N VAL A 114 -12.25 24.79 5.38
CA VAL A 114 -10.96 24.14 5.60
C VAL A 114 -10.71 23.98 7.11
N PRO A 115 -10.64 22.74 7.63
CA PRO A 115 -10.59 22.48 9.05
C PRO A 115 -9.31 23.02 9.70
N LYS A 116 -9.41 23.38 10.99
CA LYS A 116 -8.24 23.70 11.80
C LYS A 116 -7.39 22.44 12.03
N PRO A 117 -6.05 22.53 12.07
CA PRO A 117 -5.20 21.40 12.39
C PRO A 117 -5.42 20.93 13.82
N TYR A 118 -5.43 19.62 14.04
CA TYR A 118 -5.54 19.02 15.36
C TYR A 118 -4.91 17.63 15.38
N TRP A 119 -4.45 17.21 16.55
CA TRP A 119 -4.04 15.83 16.78
C TRP A 119 -5.24 14.96 17.15
N LEU A 120 -5.27 13.74 16.59
CA LEU A 120 -6.07 12.68 17.18
C LEU A 120 -5.66 12.41 18.63
N THR A 121 -6.66 12.12 19.46
CA THR A 121 -6.44 11.65 20.82
C THR A 121 -5.68 10.33 20.83
N ILE A 122 -4.84 10.12 21.84
CA ILE A 122 -4.01 8.90 21.97
C ILE A 122 -4.77 7.57 21.95
N ASN A 123 -6.07 7.59 22.27
CA ASN A 123 -6.94 6.41 22.31
C ASN A 123 -7.95 6.39 21.15
N ALA A 124 -7.63 7.06 20.04
CA ALA A 124 -8.50 7.07 18.86
C ALA A 124 -8.73 5.63 18.36
N THR A 125 -9.98 5.32 18.00
CA THR A 125 -10.30 4.04 17.37
C THR A 125 -9.75 3.99 15.94
N ALA A 126 -9.62 2.78 15.38
CA ALA A 126 -9.24 2.62 13.97
C ALA A 126 -10.15 3.41 13.01
N GLU A 127 -11.46 3.51 13.34
CA GLU A 127 -12.41 4.28 12.57
C GLU A 127 -12.17 5.80 12.65
N GLN A 128 -11.88 6.32 13.84
CA GLN A 128 -11.52 7.74 14.02
C GLN A 128 -10.22 8.06 13.30
N ARG A 129 -9.25 7.14 13.35
CA ARG A 129 -7.96 7.27 12.66
C ARG A 129 -8.14 7.32 11.15
N LEU A 130 -8.93 6.40 10.61
CA LEU A 130 -9.28 6.36 9.19
C LEU A 130 -9.98 7.63 8.71
N ALA A 131 -10.94 8.15 9.50
CA ALA A 131 -11.62 9.40 9.17
C ALA A 131 -10.66 10.60 9.17
N TYR A 132 -9.71 10.64 10.10
CA TYR A 132 -8.68 11.68 10.17
C TYR A 132 -7.72 11.61 8.98
N TRP A 133 -7.27 10.42 8.57
CA TRP A 133 -6.47 10.26 7.35
C TRP A 133 -7.23 10.73 6.12
N TYR A 134 -8.51 10.39 5.99
CA TYR A 134 -9.34 10.89 4.90
C TYR A 134 -9.46 12.42 4.93
N GLN A 135 -9.60 13.03 6.10
CA GLN A 135 -9.63 14.49 6.24
C GLN A 135 -8.30 15.13 5.82
N GLY A 136 -7.17 14.50 6.15
CA GLY A 136 -5.85 14.94 5.68
C GLY A 136 -5.67 14.81 4.16
N LEU A 137 -6.23 13.76 3.54
CA LEU A 137 -6.28 13.63 2.08
C LEU A 137 -7.14 14.72 1.44
N GLN A 138 -8.31 15.04 2.02
CA GLN A 138 -9.16 16.14 1.56
C GLN A 138 -8.43 17.48 1.67
N ALA A 139 -7.70 17.71 2.75
CA ALA A 139 -6.87 18.90 2.93
C ALA A 139 -5.76 19.00 1.87
N HIS A 140 -5.12 17.88 1.53
CA HIS A 140 -4.10 17.85 0.49
C HIS A 140 -4.68 18.12 -0.90
N ALA A 141 -5.73 17.39 -1.30
CA ALA A 141 -6.37 17.56 -2.61
C ALA A 141 -6.96 18.98 -2.80
N TRP A 142 -7.48 19.58 -1.72
CA TRP A 142 -7.99 20.95 -1.74
C TRP A 142 -6.94 21.97 -2.18
N MET A 143 -5.65 21.74 -1.86
CA MET A 143 -4.57 22.63 -2.28
C MET A 143 -4.40 22.68 -3.81
N ASP A 144 -4.83 21.62 -4.49
CA ASP A 144 -4.85 21.51 -5.95
C ASP A 144 -6.24 21.86 -6.54
N GLU A 145 -7.16 22.37 -5.73
CA GLU A 145 -8.55 22.66 -6.10
C GLU A 145 -9.33 21.41 -6.57
N GLU A 146 -8.91 20.23 -6.13
CA GLU A 146 -9.51 18.94 -6.49
C GLU A 146 -10.20 18.25 -5.30
N PRO A 147 -11.23 17.42 -5.53
CA PRO A 147 -11.79 16.58 -4.49
C PRO A 147 -10.85 15.39 -4.23
N ALA A 148 -10.71 14.98 -2.97
CA ALA A 148 -9.99 13.75 -2.65
C ALA A 148 -10.70 12.53 -3.24
N GLN A 149 -9.95 11.70 -3.96
CA GLN A 149 -10.46 10.49 -4.60
C GLN A 149 -9.83 9.26 -3.96
N ALA A 150 -10.57 8.59 -3.07
CA ALA A 150 -10.13 7.30 -2.54
C ALA A 150 -10.00 6.26 -3.66
N LYS A 151 -8.90 5.50 -3.64
CA LYS A 151 -8.57 4.43 -4.59
C LYS A 151 -8.22 3.14 -3.83
N PRO A 152 -9.14 2.58 -3.02
CA PRO A 152 -8.85 1.44 -2.15
C PRO A 152 -8.45 0.19 -2.91
N PHE A 153 -7.48 -0.56 -2.39
CA PHE A 153 -7.06 -1.87 -2.89
C PHE A 153 -7.98 -3.00 -2.40
N SER A 154 -8.01 -4.11 -3.15
CA SER A 154 -8.73 -5.31 -2.73
C SER A 154 -7.94 -6.11 -1.68
N LEU A 155 -8.63 -6.96 -0.92
CA LEU A 155 -7.99 -7.85 0.05
C LEU A 155 -7.05 -8.84 -0.64
N ALA A 156 -7.42 -9.33 -1.81
CA ALA A 156 -6.61 -10.21 -2.64
C ALA A 156 -5.28 -9.57 -3.07
N GLU A 157 -5.27 -8.27 -3.39
CA GLU A 157 -4.02 -7.55 -3.69
C GLU A 157 -3.09 -7.46 -2.51
N LEU A 158 -3.63 -7.19 -1.32
CA LEU A 158 -2.81 -7.14 -0.13
C LEU A 158 -2.26 -8.52 0.23
N ARG A 159 -3.06 -9.58 0.09
CA ARG A 159 -2.57 -10.96 0.26
C ARG A 159 -1.45 -11.30 -0.74
N LEU A 160 -1.59 -10.89 -1.99
CA LEU A 160 -0.55 -11.09 -3.00
C LEU A 160 0.74 -10.34 -2.63
N CYS A 161 0.60 -9.09 -2.16
CA CYS A 161 1.71 -8.29 -1.66
C CYS A 161 2.41 -9.00 -0.48
N GLU A 162 1.66 -9.41 0.54
CA GLU A 162 2.19 -10.07 1.74
C GLU A 162 2.85 -11.42 1.44
N TRP A 163 2.25 -12.21 0.54
CA TRP A 163 2.84 -13.46 0.08
C TRP A 163 4.20 -13.23 -0.59
N ARG A 164 4.31 -12.21 -1.45
CA ARG A 164 5.57 -11.83 -2.12
C ARG A 164 6.61 -11.34 -1.11
N LEU A 165 6.19 -10.54 -0.14
CA LEU A 165 7.08 -10.00 0.89
C LEU A 165 7.54 -11.08 1.89
N GLY A 166 6.77 -12.17 2.03
CA GLY A 166 6.98 -13.19 3.05
C GLY A 166 6.62 -12.72 4.45
N CYS A 167 5.87 -11.62 4.57
CA CYS A 167 5.41 -11.06 5.84
C CYS A 167 4.09 -10.29 5.65
N ASN A 168 3.38 -10.06 6.74
CA ASN A 168 2.18 -9.21 6.72
C ASN A 168 2.57 -7.73 6.62
N LEU A 169 1.70 -6.91 6.03
CA LEU A 169 1.75 -5.46 6.19
C LEU A 169 1.37 -5.11 7.64
N SER A 170 1.83 -3.96 8.13
CA SER A 170 1.30 -3.45 9.40
C SER A 170 -0.21 -3.22 9.29
N GLN A 171 -0.94 -3.41 10.39
CA GLN A 171 -2.40 -3.32 10.36
C GLN A 171 -2.88 -1.94 9.90
N SER A 172 -2.23 -0.86 10.36
CA SER A 172 -2.56 0.50 9.94
C SER A 172 -2.34 0.74 8.45
N LEU A 173 -1.24 0.25 7.88
CA LEU A 173 -0.98 0.37 6.44
C LEU A 173 -1.98 -0.46 5.64
N ARG A 174 -2.31 -1.66 6.11
CA ARG A 174 -3.35 -2.52 5.52
C ARG A 174 -4.71 -1.82 5.52
N ASP A 175 -5.13 -1.25 6.65
CA ASP A 175 -6.42 -0.56 6.79
C ASP A 175 -6.48 0.68 5.88
N TYR A 176 -5.40 1.46 5.82
CA TYR A 176 -5.28 2.60 4.92
C TYR A 176 -5.43 2.16 3.45
N LEU A 177 -4.70 1.14 3.01
CA LEU A 177 -4.75 0.66 1.62
C LEU A 177 -6.13 0.08 1.26
N LEU A 178 -6.79 -0.63 2.18
CA LEU A 178 -8.12 -1.22 1.95
C LEU A 178 -9.24 -0.18 1.87
N GLN A 179 -9.08 0.97 2.52
CA GLN A 179 -10.16 1.95 2.68
C GLN A 179 -9.95 3.23 1.88
N LEU A 180 -8.70 3.69 1.76
CA LEU A 180 -8.33 4.96 1.12
C LEU A 180 -7.45 4.72 -0.10
N GLY A 181 -6.33 3.99 0.04
CA GLY A 181 -5.48 3.58 -1.09
C GLY A 181 -4.91 4.71 -1.96
N VAL A 182 -4.92 5.96 -1.48
CA VAL A 182 -4.28 7.08 -2.18
C VAL A 182 -2.78 6.99 -1.94
N LEU A 183 -2.00 6.90 -3.01
CA LEU A 183 -0.55 6.70 -2.93
C LEU A 183 0.26 7.99 -2.96
N ASP A 184 -0.31 9.07 -3.46
CA ASP A 184 0.34 10.38 -3.50
C ASP A 184 -0.36 11.29 -2.50
N TRP A 185 0.28 11.51 -1.35
CA TRP A 185 -0.30 12.27 -0.25
C TRP A 185 0.77 12.95 0.60
N ALA A 186 1.10 14.20 0.24
CA ALA A 186 2.20 15.01 0.79
C ALA A 186 3.61 14.39 0.60
N GLU A 187 3.73 13.08 0.79
CA GLU A 187 4.82 12.20 0.41
C GLU A 187 4.24 11.00 -0.36
N ARG A 188 5.10 10.19 -0.98
CA ARG A 188 4.66 9.10 -1.86
C ARG A 188 4.68 7.75 -1.12
N LEU A 189 3.54 7.07 -1.10
CA LEU A 189 3.44 5.65 -0.75
C LEU A 189 3.67 4.78 -2.00
N LEU A 190 4.27 3.61 -1.81
CA LEU A 190 4.47 2.63 -2.86
C LEU A 190 3.23 1.74 -3.04
N SER A 191 3.07 1.21 -4.25
CA SER A 191 1.93 0.39 -4.61
C SER A 191 2.06 -1.04 -4.04
N PRO A 192 1.01 -1.65 -3.45
CA PRO A 192 1.05 -3.08 -3.11
C PRO A 192 1.07 -3.98 -4.36
N ARG A 193 0.68 -3.43 -5.52
CA ARG A 193 0.74 -4.10 -6.83
C ARG A 193 2.05 -3.80 -7.53
N PHE A 194 2.46 -4.75 -8.38
CA PHE A 194 3.63 -4.66 -9.23
C PHE A 194 3.23 -4.78 -10.72
N ASP A 195 4.10 -4.38 -11.65
CA ASP A 195 3.98 -4.77 -13.05
C ASP A 195 4.08 -6.30 -13.12
N LEU A 196 2.91 -6.95 -13.28
CA LEU A 196 2.62 -8.39 -13.14
C LEU A 196 3.56 -9.35 -13.89
N MET A 197 4.55 -8.83 -14.61
CA MET A 197 5.61 -9.54 -15.32
C MET A 197 6.94 -9.61 -14.56
N ALA A 198 7.17 -8.77 -13.54
CA ALA A 198 8.46 -8.69 -12.84
C ALA A 198 8.31 -8.26 -11.34
N PRO A 199 7.73 -9.12 -10.48
CA PRO A 199 7.51 -8.81 -9.06
C PRO A 199 8.77 -8.41 -8.28
N ASP A 200 9.94 -8.86 -8.72
CA ASP A 200 11.22 -8.61 -8.06
C ASP A 200 12.04 -7.47 -8.71
N ALA A 201 11.46 -6.76 -9.69
CA ALA A 201 12.14 -5.66 -10.38
C ALA A 201 11.34 -4.35 -10.36
N ASP A 202 10.19 -4.33 -9.70
CA ASP A 202 9.34 -3.16 -9.62
C ASP A 202 9.74 -2.26 -8.45
N MET A 203 10.40 -1.14 -8.78
CA MET A 203 10.85 -0.14 -7.81
C MET A 203 9.70 0.71 -7.27
N ASP A 204 8.54 0.73 -7.94
CA ASP A 204 7.36 1.49 -7.49
C ASP A 204 6.43 0.65 -6.59
N ALA A 205 6.76 -0.62 -6.39
CA ALA A 205 6.02 -1.54 -5.53
C ALA A 205 6.60 -1.61 -4.11
N ILE A 206 5.73 -1.77 -3.11
CA ILE A 206 6.12 -2.07 -1.73
C ILE A 206 7.05 -3.28 -1.75
N GLY A 207 8.26 -3.19 -1.23
CA GLY A 207 9.27 -4.21 -1.54
C GLY A 207 10.50 -4.20 -0.65
N PRO A 208 11.36 -5.22 -0.79
CA PRO A 208 12.67 -5.22 -0.14
C PRO A 208 13.49 -3.98 -0.54
N VAL A 209 14.29 -3.46 0.39
CA VAL A 209 15.11 -2.26 0.14
C VAL A 209 15.99 -2.41 -1.10
N GLN A 210 16.56 -3.60 -1.34
CA GLN A 210 17.47 -3.83 -2.45
C GLN A 210 16.77 -3.83 -3.82
N VAL A 211 15.46 -4.07 -3.85
CA VAL A 211 14.66 -3.99 -5.07
C VAL A 211 14.29 -2.54 -5.34
N VAL A 212 13.75 -1.85 -4.34
CA VAL A 212 13.26 -0.47 -4.47
C VAL A 212 14.41 0.52 -4.65
N PHE A 213 15.52 0.31 -3.96
CA PHE A 213 16.72 1.15 -4.06
C PHE A 213 17.98 0.29 -4.22
N PRO A 214 18.28 -0.17 -5.45
CA PRO A 214 19.45 -1.01 -5.72
C PRO A 214 20.79 -0.37 -5.32
N GLY A 215 20.88 0.97 -5.35
CA GLY A 215 22.07 1.74 -4.94
C GLY A 215 22.49 1.53 -3.49
N ILE A 216 21.62 0.95 -2.64
CA ILE A 216 21.98 0.57 -1.27
C ILE A 216 23.15 -0.41 -1.21
N ALA A 217 23.35 -1.22 -2.26
CA ALA A 217 24.44 -2.19 -2.33
C ALA A 217 25.81 -1.49 -2.26
N ASP A 218 25.97 -0.39 -2.98
CA ASP A 218 27.21 0.38 -3.02
C ASP A 218 27.48 1.06 -1.66
N ILE A 219 26.46 1.62 -1.03
CA ILE A 219 26.55 2.24 0.31
C ILE A 219 27.02 1.21 1.35
N VAL A 220 26.44 0.01 1.28
CA VAL A 220 26.81 -1.11 2.15
C VAL A 220 28.25 -1.58 1.89
N GLU A 221 28.68 -1.64 0.63
CA GLU A 221 30.05 -2.05 0.26
C GLU A 221 31.11 -1.04 0.72
N MET A 222 30.79 0.26 0.67
CA MET A 222 31.68 1.33 1.15
C MET A 222 31.77 1.41 2.68
N SER A 223 30.90 0.72 3.42
CA SER A 223 30.89 0.72 4.89
C SER A 223 31.99 -0.18 5.47
N ALA A 224 32.44 0.12 6.70
CA ALA A 224 33.39 -0.74 7.41
C ALA A 224 32.82 -2.16 7.60
N PRO A 225 33.63 -3.25 7.56
CA PRO A 225 33.10 -4.63 7.49
C PRO A 225 32.06 -5.02 8.55
N GLN A 226 32.27 -4.60 9.81
CA GLN A 226 31.31 -4.87 10.89
C GLN A 226 30.01 -4.08 10.71
N GLN A 227 30.11 -2.82 10.27
CA GLN A 227 28.96 -1.97 9.98
C GLN A 227 28.19 -2.49 8.77
N ALA A 228 28.88 -2.90 7.71
CA ALA A 228 28.29 -3.51 6.53
C ALA A 228 27.50 -4.77 6.89
N GLN A 229 28.05 -5.65 7.75
CA GLN A 229 27.34 -6.85 8.19
C GLN A 229 26.07 -6.51 8.99
N ALA A 230 26.17 -5.58 9.95
CA ALA A 230 25.02 -5.14 10.75
C ALA A 230 23.95 -4.47 9.89
N LEU A 231 24.36 -3.64 8.93
CA LEU A 231 23.48 -2.95 8.01
C LEU A 231 22.77 -3.94 7.08
N LYS A 232 23.49 -4.90 6.48
CA LYS A 232 22.87 -5.98 5.67
C LYS A 232 21.80 -6.73 6.45
N ALA A 233 22.11 -7.12 7.69
CA ALA A 233 21.17 -7.84 8.55
C ALA A 233 19.95 -6.99 8.93
N LYS A 234 20.11 -5.66 9.09
CA LYS A 234 18.96 -4.78 9.36
C LYS A 234 18.12 -4.55 8.10
N LEU A 235 18.76 -4.29 6.96
CA LEU A 235 18.09 -4.04 5.68
C LEU A 235 17.28 -5.26 5.20
N SER A 236 17.71 -6.48 5.51
CA SER A 236 16.93 -7.69 5.18
C SER A 236 15.61 -7.79 5.95
N GLU A 237 15.49 -7.11 7.09
CA GLU A 237 14.26 -7.08 7.89
C GLU A 237 13.32 -5.93 7.46
N LEU A 238 13.82 -4.96 6.71
CA LEU A 238 13.05 -3.80 6.29
C LEU A 238 12.28 -4.06 4.99
N VAL A 239 11.08 -3.49 4.91
CA VAL A 239 10.25 -3.45 3.71
C VAL A 239 9.91 -2.00 3.44
N VAL A 240 10.25 -1.51 2.25
CA VAL A 240 9.96 -0.16 1.80
C VAL A 240 8.47 -0.06 1.47
N PHE A 241 7.80 0.96 2.00
CA PHE A 241 6.40 1.25 1.72
C PHE A 241 6.16 2.69 1.27
N GLY A 242 7.18 3.55 1.32
CA GLY A 242 7.09 4.93 0.84
C GLY A 242 8.44 5.48 0.41
N ASP A 243 8.37 6.53 -0.41
CA ASP A 243 9.47 7.32 -0.92
C ASP A 243 9.31 8.76 -0.41
N TYR A 244 10.41 9.31 0.08
CA TYR A 244 10.48 10.70 0.52
C TYR A 244 10.81 11.62 -0.65
N LEU A 245 9.77 12.25 -1.21
CA LEU A 245 9.86 13.34 -2.20
C LEU A 245 10.66 13.02 -3.47
N GLY A 246 10.82 11.74 -3.81
CA GLY A 246 11.58 11.26 -4.96
C GLY A 246 13.09 11.44 -4.84
N ASN A 247 13.60 11.74 -3.63
CA ASN A 247 15.02 12.05 -3.44
C ASN A 247 15.90 10.82 -3.19
N GLY A 248 15.30 9.63 -3.04
CA GLY A 248 16.01 8.38 -2.74
C GLY A 248 16.01 7.98 -1.26
N ASN A 249 15.52 8.84 -0.36
CA ASN A 249 15.23 8.47 1.02
C ASN A 249 13.92 7.68 1.10
N LEU A 250 13.88 6.68 1.97
CA LEU A 250 12.81 5.69 1.96
C LEU A 250 12.15 5.53 3.32
N TRP A 251 10.84 5.31 3.31
CA TRP A 251 10.08 4.86 4.45
C TRP A 251 9.96 3.34 4.44
N CYS A 252 10.47 2.73 5.50
CA CYS A 252 10.48 1.28 5.67
C CYS A 252 9.70 0.88 6.92
N PHE A 253 9.03 -0.27 6.91
CA PHE A 253 8.61 -0.94 8.14
C PHE A 253 9.50 -2.15 8.42
N ASP A 254 9.76 -2.44 9.68
CA ASP A 254 10.45 -3.66 10.11
C ASP A 254 9.45 -4.81 10.18
N ARG A 255 9.70 -5.89 9.43
CA ARG A 255 8.78 -7.04 9.33
C ARG A 255 8.56 -7.79 10.65
N ARG A 256 9.38 -7.54 11.67
CA ARG A 256 9.34 -8.25 12.96
C ARG A 256 8.41 -7.57 13.96
N ASP A 257 8.40 -6.25 14.00
CA ASP A 257 7.67 -5.46 15.00
C ASP A 257 6.76 -4.37 14.42
N GLY A 258 6.81 -4.12 13.11
CA GLY A 258 6.01 -3.09 12.44
C GLY A 258 6.53 -1.67 12.61
N SER A 259 7.65 -1.47 13.32
CA SER A 259 8.25 -0.15 13.53
C SER A 259 8.66 0.49 12.21
N VAL A 260 8.49 1.80 12.10
CA VAL A 260 8.82 2.56 10.91
C VAL A 260 10.22 3.15 11.03
N TRP A 261 10.99 2.97 9.97
CA TRP A 261 12.36 3.43 9.82
C TRP A 261 12.47 4.35 8.62
N TYR A 262 13.22 5.43 8.79
CA TYR A 262 13.65 6.30 7.72
C TYR A 262 15.05 5.88 7.28
N LEU A 263 15.17 5.51 6.00
CA LEU A 263 16.44 5.28 5.33
C LEU A 263 16.87 6.60 4.70
N ASP A 264 17.87 7.22 5.30
CA ASP A 264 18.48 8.46 4.86
C ASP A 264 19.82 8.15 4.22
N HIS A 265 19.85 8.08 2.89
CA HIS A 265 21.06 7.73 2.16
C HIS A 265 22.08 8.88 2.09
N ASP A 266 21.68 10.10 2.46
CA ASP A 266 22.51 11.29 2.43
C ASP A 266 23.30 11.50 3.73
N CYS A 267 22.72 11.10 4.87
CA CYS A 267 23.30 11.40 6.18
C CYS A 267 23.43 10.20 7.11
N SER A 268 24.49 10.21 7.92
CA SER A 268 24.67 9.24 9.01
C SER A 268 23.88 9.65 10.27
N PRO A 269 23.25 8.72 11.01
CA PRO A 269 23.13 7.30 10.66
C PRO A 269 22.12 7.08 9.54
N LEU A 270 22.42 6.12 8.66
CA LEU A 270 21.62 5.75 7.48
C LEU A 270 20.20 5.29 7.83
N LEU A 271 20.03 4.64 8.98
CA LEU A 271 18.74 4.10 9.41
C LEU A 271 18.34 4.72 10.74
N ASN A 272 17.17 5.35 10.78
CA ASN A 272 16.60 5.97 11.97
C ASN A 272 15.22 5.38 12.23
N ARG A 273 14.99 4.86 13.44
CA ARG A 273 13.62 4.48 13.83
C ARG A 273 12.85 5.78 14.09
N MET A 274 11.74 5.94 13.39
CA MET A 274 10.91 7.15 13.46
C MET A 274 9.61 6.89 14.21
N PHE A 275 8.93 5.78 13.91
CA PHE A 275 7.64 5.50 14.52
C PHE A 275 7.53 4.05 14.99
N ASP A 276 6.56 3.80 15.87
CA ASP A 276 6.26 2.45 16.33
C ASP A 276 5.35 1.70 15.35
N ASP A 277 4.56 2.42 14.55
CA ASP A 277 3.66 1.86 13.55
C ASP A 277 3.44 2.82 12.37
N ALA A 278 3.12 2.28 11.19
CA ALA A 278 2.84 3.05 9.98
C ALA A 278 1.68 4.03 10.14
N GLY A 279 0.74 3.76 11.06
CA GLY A 279 -0.34 4.70 11.33
C GLY A 279 0.13 6.00 11.96
N ASP A 280 1.22 6.00 12.75
CA ASP A 280 1.75 7.24 13.35
C ASP A 280 2.35 8.14 12.27
N TYR A 281 2.98 7.53 11.27
CA TYR A 281 3.41 8.21 10.05
C TYR A 281 2.22 8.81 9.29
N LEU A 282 1.15 8.04 9.06
CA LEU A 282 -0.06 8.53 8.37
C LEU A 282 -0.79 9.63 9.17
N ASP A 283 -0.80 9.56 10.51
CA ASP A 283 -1.33 10.63 11.36
C ASP A 283 -0.54 11.93 11.19
N ALA A 284 0.79 11.81 11.08
CA ALA A 284 1.67 12.94 10.86
C ALA A 284 1.46 13.57 9.46
N LEU A 285 1.33 12.77 8.41
CA LEU A 285 0.99 13.26 7.06
C LEU A 285 -0.36 14.00 7.03
N ALA A 286 -1.37 13.48 7.72
CA ALA A 286 -2.65 14.15 7.87
C ALA A 286 -2.52 15.49 8.58
N LEU A 287 -1.77 15.55 9.67
CA LEU A 287 -1.52 16.80 10.37
C LEU A 287 -0.82 17.81 9.46
N MET A 288 0.22 17.40 8.74
CA MET A 288 0.99 18.27 7.84
C MET A 288 0.09 18.86 6.75
N SER A 289 -0.75 18.02 6.14
CA SER A 289 -1.72 18.46 5.12
C SER A 289 -2.74 19.44 5.68
N LEU A 290 -3.25 19.20 6.88
CA LEU A 290 -4.16 20.12 7.58
C LEU A 290 -3.50 21.45 7.91
N CYS A 291 -2.25 21.45 8.38
CA CYS A 291 -1.52 22.68 8.71
C CYS A 291 -1.30 23.54 7.46
N ARG A 292 -0.84 22.93 6.36
CA ARG A 292 -0.63 23.61 5.07
C ARG A 292 -1.93 24.20 4.55
N SER A 293 -2.98 23.39 4.41
CA SER A 293 -4.25 23.85 3.84
C SER A 293 -4.92 24.91 4.70
N HIS A 294 -4.90 24.75 6.03
CA HIS A 294 -5.49 25.74 6.93
C HIS A 294 -4.73 27.07 6.89
N ALA A 295 -3.39 27.06 6.85
CA ALA A 295 -2.60 28.28 6.73
C ALA A 295 -2.94 29.03 5.43
N VAL A 296 -2.97 28.31 4.30
CA VAL A 296 -3.35 28.86 2.99
C VAL A 296 -4.77 29.41 3.00
N ALA A 297 -5.72 28.69 3.60
CA ALA A 297 -7.09 29.14 3.75
C ALA A 297 -7.23 30.39 4.63
N GLN A 298 -6.24 30.72 5.46
CA GLN A 298 -6.20 31.97 6.22
C GLN A 298 -5.34 33.06 5.55
N GLY A 299 -4.85 32.82 4.33
CA GLY A 299 -3.94 33.73 3.63
C GLY A 299 -2.55 33.82 4.27
N ARG A 300 -2.12 32.76 4.96
CA ARG A 300 -0.81 32.64 5.62
C ARG A 300 0.08 31.64 4.89
N GLY A 301 1.39 31.78 5.05
CA GLY A 301 2.41 30.91 4.46
C GLY A 301 3.21 30.10 5.48
N ASP A 302 2.74 29.99 6.72
CA ASP A 302 3.47 29.40 7.85
C ASP A 302 2.97 27.99 8.24
N GLY A 303 2.35 27.27 7.29
CA GLY A 303 1.74 25.96 7.54
C GLY A 303 2.76 24.87 7.84
N ASP A 304 3.93 24.91 7.21
CA ASP A 304 5.02 23.95 7.47
C ASP A 304 5.64 24.17 8.85
N GLU A 305 5.90 25.42 9.23
CA GLU A 305 6.41 25.76 10.55
C GLU A 305 5.41 25.38 11.65
N GLN A 306 4.11 25.58 11.41
CA GLN A 306 3.07 25.12 12.32
C GLN A 306 3.08 23.60 12.46
N ALA A 307 3.23 22.86 11.36
CA ALA A 307 3.33 21.40 11.39
C ALA A 307 4.56 20.94 12.16
N GLU A 308 5.73 21.54 11.92
CA GLU A 308 6.99 21.22 12.61
C GLU A 308 6.85 21.37 14.14
N VAL A 309 6.22 22.47 14.60
CA VAL A 309 5.97 22.69 16.03
C VAL A 309 5.08 21.59 16.61
N LEU A 310 3.94 21.31 15.98
CA LEU A 310 2.98 20.30 16.47
C LEU A 310 3.52 18.87 16.42
N LEU A 311 4.34 18.55 15.41
CA LEU A 311 5.07 17.28 15.32
C LEU A 311 6.12 17.19 16.41
N GLY A 312 6.87 18.27 16.65
CA GLY A 312 7.94 18.30 17.64
C GLY A 312 7.43 18.20 19.06
N GLU A 313 6.23 18.71 19.34
CA GLU A 313 5.52 18.51 20.61
C GLU A 313 5.13 17.04 20.85
N ARG A 314 4.74 16.30 19.79
CA ARG A 314 4.27 14.91 19.90
C ARG A 314 5.40 13.89 19.86
N PHE A 315 6.33 14.03 18.92
CA PHE A 315 7.38 13.06 18.63
C PHE A 315 8.76 13.49 19.12
N GLY A 316 8.90 14.74 19.55
CA GLY A 316 10.16 15.32 19.96
C GLY A 316 10.91 15.98 18.80
N GLN A 317 11.58 17.09 19.11
CA GLN A 317 12.29 17.93 18.15
C GLN A 317 13.43 17.21 17.40
N ALA A 318 14.08 16.24 18.05
CA ALA A 318 15.18 15.50 17.41
C ALA A 318 14.69 14.65 16.23
N LEU A 319 13.54 14.01 16.38
CA LEU A 319 12.94 13.18 15.33
C LEU A 319 12.48 14.05 14.16
N VAL A 320 11.77 15.15 14.45
CA VAL A 320 11.26 16.05 13.40
C VAL A 320 12.39 16.68 12.61
N ARG A 321 13.45 17.12 13.29
CA ARG A 321 14.65 17.61 12.60
C ARG A 321 15.23 16.58 11.65
N LYS A 322 15.32 15.31 12.07
CA LYS A 322 15.86 14.25 11.22
C LYS A 322 14.96 13.90 10.04
N TRP A 323 13.65 14.09 10.17
CA TRP A 323 12.71 13.91 9.05
C TRP A 323 12.85 15.06 8.05
N MET A 324 12.83 16.30 8.52
CA MET A 324 12.64 17.48 7.66
C MET A 324 13.96 18.11 7.14
N TYR A 325 15.10 17.82 7.77
CA TYR A 325 16.40 18.46 7.50
C TYR A 325 17.58 17.49 7.53
#